data_AF-A0A3N0AYH9-F1
#
_entry.id   AF-A0A3N0AYH9-F1
#
_cell.length_a   1.000
_cell.length_b   1.000
_cell.length_c   1.000
_cell.angle_alpha   90.00
_cell.angle_beta   90.00
_cell.angle_gamma   90.00
#
_symmetry.space_group_name_H-M   'P 1'
#
loop_
_entity.id
_entity.type
_entity.pdbx_description
1 polymer ?
#
loop_
_entity_poly.entity_id
_entity_poly.type
_entity_poly.pdbx_seq_one_letter_code
_entity_poly.pdbx_strand_id
1 'polypeptide(L)'
;MNKTTKTVVAVASASMLLVPSVAFAADQPNAPATGAEGVGYEATSVVRASALKTSIAEGVFSYDQTTITPNSVIAKMFNKASVALCGASSELTVTNAMEWSVNVKGDVSNAYTATLGELQEENEKTALMGCTCASNTPDGAASITAEVTGIPLATIIGRALPDADADAVRLVSADGYAVTMPLDYIMARNSVISYNINGEDLSESVGGTNQLWIDGAAAKFFARNIETIEVFASDEEVSVPGEETPGDGEYVNRPNVGVLAAS
;
A
#
# COMPACT_ATOMS: atom_id res chain seq x y z
N MET A 1 -9.93 81.11 -7.14
CA MET A 1 -8.71 80.29 -7.27
C MET A 1 -9.09 78.83 -7.09
N ASN A 2 -8.70 78.01 -8.08
CA ASN A 2 -8.74 76.55 -8.28
C ASN A 2 -9.07 75.65 -7.06
N LYS A 3 -10.11 74.81 -7.14
CA LYS A 3 -10.21 73.44 -7.75
C LYS A 3 -9.48 72.34 -6.96
N THR A 4 -10.26 71.44 -6.36
CA THR A 4 -9.91 70.00 -6.31
C THR A 4 -11.19 69.15 -6.25
N THR A 5 -11.53 68.53 -7.37
CA THR A 5 -12.59 67.50 -7.46
C THR A 5 -11.87 66.17 -7.69
N LYS A 6 -12.12 65.16 -6.84
CA LYS A 6 -11.72 63.77 -7.09
C LYS A 6 -12.98 62.91 -7.15
N THR A 7 -13.17 62.29 -8.32
CA THR A 7 -14.25 61.37 -8.67
C THR A 7 -14.03 60.00 -8.01
N VAL A 8 -15.11 59.44 -7.44
CA VAL A 8 -15.19 58.07 -6.92
C VAL A 8 -15.65 57.14 -8.04
N VAL A 9 -14.95 56.03 -8.24
CA VAL A 9 -15.37 54.92 -9.12
C VAL A 9 -15.70 53.72 -8.23
N ALA A 10 -16.94 53.24 -8.31
CA ALA A 10 -17.42 52.04 -7.66
C ALA A 10 -17.19 50.82 -8.57
N VAL A 11 -16.64 49.74 -8.02
CA VAL A 11 -16.54 48.43 -8.69
C VAL A 11 -17.43 47.46 -7.93
N ALA A 12 -18.37 46.85 -8.65
CA ALA A 12 -19.29 45.83 -8.13
C ALA A 12 -18.60 44.45 -8.15
N SER A 13 -18.63 43.76 -7.01
CA SER A 13 -18.18 42.39 -6.81
C SER A 13 -19.38 41.43 -6.87
N ALA A 14 -19.29 40.39 -7.71
CA ALA A 14 -20.29 39.33 -7.81
C ALA A 14 -19.90 38.13 -6.94
N SER A 15 -20.83 37.69 -6.09
CA SER A 15 -20.72 36.52 -5.21
C SER A 15 -21.22 35.26 -5.92
N MET A 16 -20.52 34.12 -5.77
CA MET A 16 -21.04 32.80 -6.12
C MET A 16 -21.21 31.94 -4.86
N LEU A 17 -22.42 31.42 -4.68
CA LEU A 17 -22.80 30.43 -3.68
C LEU A 17 -22.62 29.02 -4.28
N LEU A 18 -21.95 28.13 -3.56
CA LEU A 18 -21.81 26.70 -3.89
C LEU A 18 -22.87 25.91 -3.11
N VAL A 19 -23.59 25.02 -3.81
CA VAL A 19 -24.50 24.00 -3.24
C VAL A 19 -23.93 22.63 -3.61
N PRO A 20 -23.84 21.66 -2.70
CA PRO A 20 -23.29 20.33 -3.01
C PRO A 20 -24.39 19.42 -3.58
N SER A 21 -24.08 18.69 -4.64
CA SER A 21 -24.95 17.65 -5.19
C SER A 21 -24.26 16.28 -5.14
N VAL A 22 -24.81 15.41 -4.29
CA VAL A 22 -24.63 13.96 -4.28
C VAL A 22 -25.23 13.34 -5.56
N ALA A 23 -24.53 12.38 -6.17
CA ALA A 23 -25.04 11.62 -7.33
C ALA A 23 -25.07 10.12 -7.00
N PHE A 24 -26.28 9.56 -7.01
CA PHE A 24 -26.54 8.13 -7.10
C PHE A 24 -26.35 7.64 -8.54
N ALA A 25 -25.81 6.43 -8.70
CA ALA A 25 -25.69 5.75 -9.98
C ALA A 25 -27.07 5.32 -10.52
N ALA A 26 -27.37 5.71 -11.76
CA ALA A 26 -28.45 5.12 -12.55
C ALA A 26 -27.90 4.74 -13.93
N ASP A 27 -28.24 3.52 -14.32
CA ASP A 27 -27.84 2.83 -15.54
C ASP A 27 -28.43 3.50 -16.80
N GLN A 28 -27.59 3.86 -17.77
CA GLN A 28 -28.01 4.34 -19.10
C GLN A 28 -27.07 3.82 -20.20
N PRO A 29 -27.63 3.48 -21.38
CA PRO A 29 -27.05 2.57 -22.35
C PRO A 29 -25.93 3.19 -23.20
N ASN A 30 -24.99 2.34 -23.63
CA ASN A 30 -23.86 2.66 -24.52
C ASN A 30 -24.27 3.49 -25.76
N ALA A 31 -23.76 4.72 -25.84
CA ALA A 31 -23.68 5.50 -27.08
C ALA A 31 -22.21 5.61 -27.54
N PRO A 32 -21.92 5.69 -28.86
CA PRO A 32 -20.55 5.63 -29.37
C PRO A 32 -19.80 6.92 -29.04
N ALA A 33 -18.57 6.77 -28.53
CA ALA A 33 -17.69 7.90 -28.23
C ALA A 33 -17.21 8.59 -29.52
N THR A 34 -17.65 9.82 -29.75
CA THR A 34 -17.02 10.76 -30.67
C THR A 34 -15.79 11.38 -29.99
N GLY A 35 -14.65 11.39 -30.70
CA GLY A 35 -13.32 11.65 -30.18
C GLY A 35 -13.13 12.99 -29.46
N ALA A 36 -12.39 12.95 -28.36
CA ALA A 36 -11.87 14.11 -27.67
C ALA A 36 -10.50 14.50 -28.25
N GLU A 37 -10.36 15.78 -28.58
CA GLU A 37 -9.15 16.40 -29.10
C GLU A 37 -8.05 16.44 -28.01
N GLY A 38 -6.85 15.97 -28.38
CA GLY A 38 -5.69 15.93 -27.48
C GLY A 38 -5.06 17.29 -27.25
N VAL A 39 -4.76 17.61 -26.00
CA VAL A 39 -4.02 18.80 -25.59
C VAL A 39 -2.51 18.55 -25.81
N GLY A 40 -1.89 19.30 -26.72
CA GLY A 40 -0.47 19.19 -27.04
C GLY A 40 0.41 20.09 -26.16
N TYR A 41 1.55 19.57 -25.72
CA TYR A 41 2.62 20.33 -25.07
C TYR A 41 3.70 20.67 -26.11
N GLU A 42 3.93 21.96 -26.41
CA GLU A 42 5.02 22.38 -27.30
C GLU A 42 6.36 22.40 -26.56
N ALA A 43 7.26 21.48 -26.91
CA ALA A 43 8.66 21.54 -26.52
C ALA A 43 9.49 22.15 -27.67
N THR A 44 9.85 23.41 -27.55
CA THR A 44 10.74 24.07 -28.52
C THR A 44 12.19 23.71 -28.22
N SER A 45 12.76 22.75 -28.96
CA SER A 45 14.21 22.66 -29.12
C SER A 45 14.55 22.35 -30.58
N VAL A 46 15.20 23.31 -31.25
CA VAL A 46 15.68 23.12 -32.62
C VAL A 46 17.06 22.47 -32.53
N VAL A 47 17.08 21.14 -32.53
CA VAL A 47 18.27 20.37 -32.91
C VAL A 47 17.95 19.71 -34.25
N ARG A 48 18.68 20.08 -35.30
CA ARG A 48 18.59 19.39 -36.60
C ARG A 48 19.15 17.98 -36.46
N ALA A 49 18.31 17.05 -36.03
CA ALA A 49 18.55 15.64 -36.16
C ALA A 49 18.10 15.21 -37.57
N SER A 50 19.02 14.61 -38.32
CA SER A 50 18.72 13.86 -39.54
C SER A 50 17.49 12.99 -39.30
N ALA A 51 16.46 13.14 -40.12
CA ALA A 51 15.17 12.46 -39.94
C ALA A 51 15.36 10.93 -39.90
N LEU A 52 15.46 10.37 -38.71
CA LEU A 52 15.29 8.94 -38.46
C LEU A 52 13.84 8.63 -38.82
N LYS A 53 13.64 7.85 -39.89
CA LYS A 53 12.37 7.17 -40.15
C LYS A 53 12.19 6.12 -39.06
N THR A 54 11.71 6.54 -37.90
CA THR A 54 11.19 5.63 -36.89
C THR A 54 9.83 5.15 -37.39
N SER A 55 9.67 3.83 -37.49
CA SER A 55 8.36 3.21 -37.62
C SER A 55 7.53 3.59 -36.40
N ILE A 56 6.31 4.10 -36.61
CA ILE A 56 5.34 4.24 -35.52
C ILE A 56 5.09 2.82 -35.01
N ALA A 57 5.53 2.52 -33.80
CA ALA A 57 5.23 1.28 -33.13
C ALA A 57 3.82 1.41 -32.55
N GLU A 58 2.87 0.70 -33.14
CA GLU A 58 1.55 0.52 -32.56
C GLU A 58 1.57 -0.74 -31.69
N GLY A 59 1.04 -0.65 -30.47
CA GLY A 59 0.99 -1.75 -29.52
C GLY A 59 -0.35 -1.76 -28.78
N VAL A 60 -0.75 -2.94 -28.29
CA VAL A 60 -1.91 -3.09 -27.41
C VAL A 60 -1.41 -3.21 -25.98
N PHE A 61 -1.89 -2.34 -25.10
CA PHE A 61 -1.61 -2.43 -23.67
C PHE A 61 -2.71 -3.22 -22.97
N SER A 62 -2.31 -4.25 -22.24
CA SER A 62 -3.19 -4.98 -21.31
C SER A 62 -2.45 -5.16 -19.99
N TYR A 63 -3.18 -5.09 -18.88
CA TYR A 63 -2.65 -5.35 -17.55
C TYR A 63 -3.46 -6.46 -16.88
N ASP A 64 -2.81 -7.22 -16.00
CA ASP A 64 -3.44 -8.23 -15.15
C ASP A 64 -2.90 -8.10 -13.73
N GLN A 65 -3.81 -7.91 -12.76
CA GLN A 65 -3.50 -7.84 -11.33
C GLN A 65 -4.02 -9.07 -10.58
N THR A 66 -4.45 -10.10 -11.33
CA THR A 66 -5.05 -11.33 -10.82
C THR A 66 -4.17 -12.56 -11.00
N THR A 67 -3.13 -12.47 -11.84
CA THR A 67 -2.15 -13.56 -12.00
C THR A 67 -1.39 -13.80 -10.70
N ILE A 68 -1.60 -14.99 -10.12
CA ILE A 68 -0.91 -15.46 -8.93
C ILE A 68 0.55 -15.80 -9.27
N THR A 69 1.47 -15.28 -8.46
CA THR A 69 2.90 -15.60 -8.51
C THR A 69 3.12 -17.00 -7.90
N PRO A 70 3.78 -17.94 -8.60
CA PRO A 70 3.98 -19.28 -8.08
C PRO A 70 4.84 -19.30 -6.80
N ASN A 71 4.52 -20.17 -5.85
CA ASN A 71 5.21 -20.29 -4.55
C ASN A 71 6.71 -20.50 -4.68
N SER A 72 7.16 -21.28 -5.67
CA SER A 72 8.60 -21.46 -5.96
C SER A 72 9.33 -20.16 -6.35
N VAL A 73 8.62 -19.18 -6.90
CA VAL A 73 9.15 -17.86 -7.23
C VAL A 73 9.15 -16.97 -5.99
N ILE A 74 8.05 -16.97 -5.22
CA ILE A 74 7.96 -16.30 -3.90
C ILE A 74 9.12 -16.75 -3.00
N ALA A 75 9.34 -18.07 -2.90
CA ALA A 75 10.41 -18.65 -2.10
C ALA A 75 11.80 -18.17 -2.50
N LYS A 76 12.06 -18.03 -3.80
CA LYS A 76 13.35 -17.49 -4.28
C LYS A 76 13.52 -16.01 -3.93
N MET A 77 12.44 -15.22 -3.98
CA MET A 77 12.51 -13.79 -3.61
C MET A 77 12.81 -13.63 -2.13
N PHE A 78 12.08 -14.33 -1.26
CA PHE A 78 12.26 -14.19 0.20
C PHE A 78 13.56 -14.82 0.69
N ASN A 79 13.97 -16.00 0.21
CA ASN A 79 15.18 -16.67 0.73
C ASN A 79 16.51 -16.16 0.14
N LYS A 80 16.47 -15.34 -0.92
CA LYS A 80 17.69 -14.85 -1.58
C LYS A 80 17.72 -13.34 -1.73
N ALA A 81 16.73 -12.77 -2.40
CA ALA A 81 16.74 -11.35 -2.72
C ALA A 81 16.51 -10.48 -1.47
N SER A 82 15.58 -10.86 -0.60
CA SER A 82 15.26 -10.08 0.61
C SER A 82 16.44 -10.03 1.60
N VAL A 83 17.13 -11.16 1.80
CA VAL A 83 18.33 -11.25 2.64
C VAL A 83 19.46 -10.40 2.06
N ALA A 84 19.70 -10.50 0.75
CA ALA A 84 20.81 -9.80 0.11
C ALA A 84 20.63 -8.28 0.00
N LEU A 85 19.39 -7.81 -0.21
CA LEU A 85 19.11 -6.38 -0.49
C LEU A 85 18.67 -5.60 0.74
N CYS A 86 17.94 -6.25 1.65
CA CYS A 86 17.31 -5.58 2.79
C CYS A 86 17.92 -6.01 4.13
N GLY A 87 18.90 -6.91 4.13
CA GLY A 87 19.44 -7.49 5.36
C GLY A 87 18.39 -8.22 6.18
N ALA A 88 17.31 -8.69 5.52
CA ALA A 88 16.22 -9.38 6.18
C ALA A 88 16.75 -10.62 6.90
N SER A 89 16.26 -10.88 8.12
CA SER A 89 16.70 -12.06 8.88
C SER A 89 16.50 -13.33 8.04
N SER A 90 17.55 -14.13 7.96
CA SER A 90 17.55 -15.47 7.36
C SER A 90 17.23 -16.56 8.37
N GLU A 91 17.31 -16.26 9.66
CA GLU A 91 16.99 -17.18 10.76
C GLU A 91 15.72 -16.69 11.43
N LEU A 92 14.60 -17.28 11.02
CA LEU A 92 13.29 -17.00 11.60
C LEU A 92 12.81 -18.20 12.39
N THR A 93 12.15 -17.93 13.51
CA THR A 93 11.39 -18.94 14.23
C THR A 93 10.27 -19.46 13.33
N VAL A 94 10.27 -20.77 13.11
CA VAL A 94 9.23 -21.52 12.40
C VAL A 94 8.60 -22.49 13.38
N THR A 95 7.31 -22.30 13.65
CA THR A 95 6.51 -23.13 14.55
C THR A 95 5.12 -23.33 13.96
N ASN A 96 4.27 -24.10 14.63
CA ASN A 96 2.85 -24.15 14.28
C ASN A 96 2.23 -22.76 14.44
N ALA A 97 1.76 -22.17 13.34
CA ALA A 97 1.15 -20.85 13.36
C ALA A 97 -0.04 -20.76 14.31
N MET A 98 -0.82 -21.83 14.46
CA MET A 98 -2.02 -21.82 15.33
C MET A 98 -1.68 -21.74 16.82
N GLU A 99 -0.45 -22.08 17.20
CA GLU A 99 0.06 -21.97 18.57
C GLU A 99 0.81 -20.65 18.80
N TRP A 100 1.03 -19.86 17.74
CA TRP A 100 1.73 -18.59 17.85
C TRP A 100 0.89 -17.57 18.61
N SER A 101 1.47 -17.00 19.66
CA SER A 101 0.81 -16.04 20.53
C SER A 101 1.06 -14.61 20.08
N VAL A 102 0.01 -13.79 20.05
CA VAL A 102 0.09 -12.34 19.81
C VAL A 102 -0.41 -11.60 21.04
N ASN A 103 0.39 -10.66 21.55
CA ASN A 103 0.06 -9.78 22.66
C ASN A 103 -0.41 -8.42 22.12
N VAL A 104 -1.65 -8.04 22.44
CA VAL A 104 -2.23 -6.74 22.08
C VAL A 104 -2.30 -5.87 23.32
N LYS A 105 -1.62 -4.71 23.28
CA LYS A 105 -1.41 -3.83 24.44
C LYS A 105 -1.37 -2.35 24.06
N GLY A 106 -1.16 -1.50 25.08
CA GLY A 106 -0.99 -0.05 24.93
C GLY A 106 -2.23 0.69 25.40
N ASP A 107 -2.62 1.74 24.69
CA ASP A 107 -3.77 2.61 24.96
C ASP A 107 -5.06 1.95 24.44
N VAL A 108 -5.42 0.87 25.13
CA VAL A 108 -6.56 0.01 24.83
C VAL A 108 -7.29 -0.36 26.11
N SER A 109 -8.62 -0.37 26.08
CA SER A 109 -9.42 -0.72 27.26
C SER A 109 -9.47 -2.22 27.57
N ASN A 110 -9.11 -3.07 26.60
CA ASN A 110 -9.09 -4.53 26.74
C ASN A 110 -7.78 -5.11 26.18
N ALA A 111 -6.65 -4.91 26.85
CA ALA A 111 -5.40 -5.58 26.49
C ALA A 111 -5.52 -7.10 26.69
N TYR A 112 -5.02 -7.88 25.73
CA TYR A 112 -5.15 -9.33 25.76
C TYR A 112 -4.01 -10.03 25.02
N THR A 113 -3.87 -11.32 25.32
CA THR A 113 -3.02 -12.22 24.55
C THR A 113 -3.90 -13.34 24.01
N ALA A 114 -3.75 -13.68 22.74
CA ALA A 114 -4.44 -14.78 22.09
C ALA A 114 -3.51 -15.49 21.09
N THR A 115 -3.78 -16.75 20.79
CA THR A 115 -3.09 -17.43 19.69
C THR A 115 -3.70 -17.08 18.34
N LEU A 116 -2.94 -17.26 17.25
CA LEU A 116 -3.52 -17.11 15.91
C LEU A 116 -4.63 -18.14 15.65
N GLY A 117 -4.59 -19.31 16.28
CA GLY A 117 -5.67 -20.30 16.20
C GLY A 117 -6.98 -19.82 16.83
N GLU A 118 -6.91 -19.20 18.01
CA GLU A 118 -8.09 -18.60 18.65
C GLU A 118 -8.68 -17.46 17.80
N LEU A 119 -7.80 -16.63 17.22
CA LEU A 119 -8.21 -15.52 16.37
C LEU A 119 -8.74 -15.97 14.99
N GLN A 120 -8.24 -17.10 14.47
CA GLN A 120 -8.72 -17.73 13.24
C GLN A 120 -10.19 -18.14 13.38
N GLU A 121 -10.55 -18.78 14.49
CA GLU A 121 -11.93 -19.20 14.76
C GLU A 121 -12.90 -17.99 14.80
N GLU A 122 -12.41 -16.82 15.20
CA GLU A 122 -13.19 -15.58 15.23
C GLU A 122 -13.37 -14.99 13.83
N ASN A 123 -12.28 -14.76 13.10
CA ASN A 123 -12.32 -14.14 11.77
C ASN A 123 -11.04 -14.39 10.97
N GLU A 124 -11.03 -15.43 10.16
CA GLU A 124 -10.06 -15.64 9.08
C GLU A 124 -10.53 -14.96 7.78
N LYS A 125 -9.58 -14.39 7.03
CA LYS A 125 -9.85 -13.86 5.70
C LYS A 125 -8.78 -14.27 4.70
N THR A 126 -9.22 -14.64 3.52
CA THR A 126 -8.37 -14.80 2.33
C THR A 126 -8.63 -13.66 1.35
N ALA A 127 -7.57 -13.05 0.82
CA ALA A 127 -7.65 -12.02 -0.21
C ALA A 127 -6.48 -12.11 -1.18
N LEU A 128 -6.71 -11.73 -2.44
CA LEU A 128 -5.64 -11.53 -3.39
C LEU A 128 -4.92 -10.21 -3.06
N MET A 129 -3.62 -10.27 -2.76
CA MET A 129 -2.84 -9.12 -2.31
C MET A 129 -1.50 -9.02 -3.03
N GLY A 130 -1.02 -7.79 -3.18
CA GLY A 130 0.30 -7.49 -3.73
C GLY A 130 1.36 -7.33 -2.64
N CYS A 131 2.58 -7.77 -2.94
CA CYS A 131 3.79 -7.50 -2.14
C CYS A 131 4.89 -7.04 -3.08
N THR A 132 5.24 -5.74 -3.02
CA THR A 132 6.28 -5.16 -3.89
C THR A 132 7.38 -4.54 -3.05
N CYS A 133 8.62 -4.89 -3.37
CA CYS A 133 9.80 -4.33 -2.70
C CYS A 133 9.87 -2.82 -2.90
N ALA A 134 10.20 -2.08 -1.84
CA ALA A 134 10.34 -0.62 -1.91
C ALA A 134 11.42 -0.17 -2.89
N SER A 135 12.46 -0.98 -3.09
CA SER A 135 13.56 -0.74 -4.02
C SER A 135 13.35 -1.40 -5.39
N ASN A 136 12.14 -1.91 -5.68
CA ASN A 136 11.87 -2.48 -7.00
C ASN A 136 11.89 -1.35 -8.04
N THR A 137 12.88 -1.39 -8.94
CA THR A 137 13.02 -0.42 -10.02
C THR A 137 11.87 -0.54 -11.02
N PRO A 138 11.64 0.46 -11.90
CA PRO A 138 10.81 0.26 -13.08
C PRO A 138 11.23 -1.01 -13.83
N ASP A 139 10.27 -1.83 -14.26
CA ASP A 139 10.49 -3.15 -14.86
C ASP A 139 11.19 -4.19 -13.96
N GLY A 140 11.28 -3.92 -12.66
CA GLY A 140 11.85 -4.85 -11.69
C GLY A 140 10.91 -6.02 -11.38
N ALA A 141 11.50 -7.19 -11.13
CA ALA A 141 10.79 -8.44 -10.85
C ALA A 141 10.48 -8.68 -9.36
N ALA A 142 10.77 -7.74 -8.47
CA ALA A 142 10.53 -7.86 -7.03
C ALA A 142 9.10 -7.42 -6.66
N SER A 143 8.13 -7.98 -7.37
CA SER A 143 6.69 -7.81 -7.16
C SER A 143 6.00 -9.18 -7.18
N ILE A 144 5.14 -9.40 -6.20
CA ILE A 144 4.39 -10.64 -5.98
C ILE A 144 2.92 -10.29 -5.94
N THR A 145 2.09 -11.13 -6.55
CA THR A 145 0.64 -11.19 -6.33
C THR A 145 0.32 -12.58 -5.80
N ALA A 146 -0.39 -12.68 -4.67
CA ALA A 146 -0.68 -13.96 -4.03
C ALA A 146 -2.05 -13.94 -3.33
N GLU A 147 -2.66 -15.12 -3.18
CA GLU A 147 -3.78 -15.33 -2.26
C GLU A 147 -3.22 -15.41 -0.84
N VAL A 148 -3.59 -14.46 0.00
CA VAL A 148 -3.07 -14.30 1.36
C VAL A 148 -4.18 -14.62 2.33
N THR A 149 -3.95 -15.64 3.17
CA THR A 149 -4.87 -16.04 4.23
C THR A 149 -4.28 -15.65 5.58
N GLY A 150 -5.09 -15.03 6.42
CA GLY A 150 -4.68 -14.56 7.74
C GLY A 150 -5.79 -13.91 8.54
N ILE A 151 -5.40 -13.36 9.69
CA ILE A 151 -6.32 -12.68 10.60
C ILE A 151 -6.28 -11.17 10.31
N PRO A 152 -7.43 -10.51 10.04
CA PRO A 152 -7.47 -9.07 9.84
C PRO A 152 -7.02 -8.32 11.10
N LEU A 153 -6.10 -7.35 10.93
CA LEU A 153 -5.68 -6.47 12.03
C LEU A 153 -6.86 -5.67 12.60
N ALA A 154 -7.84 -5.32 11.77
CA ALA A 154 -9.08 -4.68 12.23
C ALA A 154 -9.84 -5.53 13.26
N THR A 155 -9.83 -6.87 13.12
CA THR A 155 -10.38 -7.80 14.11
C THR A 155 -9.57 -7.77 15.39
N ILE A 156 -8.25 -7.93 15.26
CA ILE A 156 -7.32 -8.05 16.40
C ILE A 156 -7.35 -6.76 17.24
N ILE A 157 -7.21 -5.61 16.59
CA ILE A 157 -7.19 -4.29 17.22
C ILE A 157 -8.60 -3.93 17.73
N GLY A 158 -9.64 -4.18 16.93
CA GLY A 158 -11.03 -3.91 17.33
C GLY A 158 -11.44 -4.63 18.62
N ARG A 159 -10.98 -5.87 18.81
CA ARG A 159 -11.19 -6.64 20.05
C ARG A 159 -10.52 -6.01 21.27
N ALA A 160 -9.42 -5.29 21.08
CA ALA A 160 -8.71 -4.61 22.16
C ALA A 160 -9.42 -3.33 22.62
N LEU A 161 -10.36 -2.81 21.81
CA LEU A 161 -11.08 -1.56 22.07
C LEU A 161 -10.11 -0.37 22.31
N PRO A 162 -9.46 0.14 21.24
CA PRO A 162 -8.55 1.28 21.31
C PRO A 162 -9.18 2.50 21.96
N ASP A 163 -8.38 3.24 22.73
CA ASP A 163 -8.79 4.52 23.30
C ASP A 163 -9.01 5.56 22.19
N ALA A 164 -9.83 6.56 22.48
CA ALA A 164 -10.30 7.51 21.46
C ALA A 164 -9.21 8.45 20.91
N ASP A 165 -8.11 8.61 21.65
CA ASP A 165 -6.95 9.42 21.30
C ASP A 165 -5.79 8.60 20.72
N ALA A 166 -5.90 7.27 20.65
CA ALA A 166 -4.90 6.44 20.00
C ALA A 166 -4.88 6.67 18.48
N ASP A 167 -3.71 6.96 17.93
CA ASP A 167 -3.52 7.30 16.51
C ASP A 167 -2.43 6.48 15.82
N ALA A 168 -1.70 5.64 16.56
CA ALA A 168 -0.60 4.84 16.07
C ALA A 168 -0.72 3.37 16.46
N VAL A 169 -0.17 2.51 15.61
CA VAL A 169 0.03 1.09 15.90
C VAL A 169 1.46 0.68 15.58
N ARG A 170 2.09 -0.02 16.52
CA ARG A 170 3.43 -0.59 16.39
C ARG A 170 3.32 -2.11 16.43
N LEU A 171 3.79 -2.75 15.36
CA LEU A 171 3.90 -4.20 15.27
C LEU A 171 5.34 -4.60 15.51
N VAL A 172 5.56 -5.44 16.52
CA VAL A 172 6.89 -5.89 16.95
C VAL A 172 7.03 -7.38 16.67
N SER A 173 8.12 -7.71 16.00
CA SER A 173 8.52 -9.05 15.61
C SER A 173 9.29 -9.72 16.76
N ALA A 174 9.30 -11.06 16.79
CA ALA A 174 10.03 -11.84 17.79
C ALA A 174 11.56 -11.59 17.80
N ASP A 175 12.13 -11.10 16.70
CA ASP A 175 13.55 -10.71 16.60
C ASP A 175 13.81 -9.25 17.06
N GLY A 176 12.78 -8.56 17.55
CA GLY A 176 12.83 -7.16 17.99
C GLY A 176 12.62 -6.14 16.87
N TYR A 177 12.49 -6.55 15.60
CA TYR A 177 12.16 -5.64 14.51
C TYR A 177 10.75 -5.07 14.69
N ALA A 178 10.60 -3.76 14.56
CA ALA A 178 9.31 -3.10 14.74
C ALA A 178 8.99 -2.16 13.57
N VAL A 179 7.72 -2.12 13.17
CA VAL A 179 7.16 -1.14 12.24
C VAL A 179 6.06 -0.37 12.94
N THR A 180 6.04 0.95 12.77
CA THR A 180 5.01 1.84 13.34
C THR A 180 4.28 2.53 12.20
N MET A 181 2.96 2.56 12.28
CA MET A 181 2.08 3.11 11.26
C MET A 181 0.88 3.83 11.90
N PRO A 182 0.24 4.76 11.18
CA PRO A 182 -1.02 5.35 11.63
C PRO A 182 -2.09 4.27 11.81
N LEU A 183 -2.86 4.37 12.89
CA LEU A 183 -3.92 3.43 13.22
C LEU A 183 -5.01 3.45 12.13
N ASP A 184 -5.43 4.63 11.69
CA ASP A 184 -6.44 4.80 10.66
C ASP A 184 -6.03 4.16 9.32
N TYR A 185 -4.75 4.25 8.95
CA TYR A 185 -4.20 3.61 7.76
C TYR A 185 -4.37 2.09 7.80
N ILE A 186 -4.05 1.47 8.93
CA ILE A 186 -4.18 0.01 9.11
C ILE A 186 -5.66 -0.40 9.08
N MET A 187 -6.52 0.36 9.76
CA MET A 187 -7.94 0.07 9.90
C MET A 187 -8.72 0.28 8.60
N ALA A 188 -8.29 1.21 7.74
CA ALA A 188 -8.93 1.49 6.45
C ALA A 188 -8.56 0.50 5.34
N ARG A 189 -7.54 -0.35 5.55
CA ARG A 189 -7.00 -1.24 4.52
C ARG A 189 -7.24 -2.71 4.85
N ASN A 190 -7.13 -3.54 3.81
CA ASN A 190 -7.05 -4.97 4.01
C ASN A 190 -5.65 -5.31 4.56
N SER A 191 -5.53 -5.27 5.89
CA SER A 191 -4.31 -5.56 6.64
C SER A 191 -4.49 -6.86 7.41
N VAL A 192 -3.61 -7.84 7.23
CA VAL A 192 -3.71 -9.16 7.86
C VAL A 192 -2.39 -9.60 8.49
N ILE A 193 -2.47 -10.37 9.58
CA ILE A 193 -1.39 -11.24 10.03
C ILE A 193 -1.58 -12.59 9.34
N SER A 194 -0.82 -12.81 8.27
CA SER A 194 -0.88 -14.00 7.43
C SER A 194 -0.03 -15.14 7.98
N TYR A 195 -0.52 -16.37 7.83
CA TYR A 195 0.21 -17.61 8.09
C TYR A 195 0.13 -18.59 6.92
N ASN A 196 -0.56 -18.22 5.84
CA ASN A 196 -0.71 -19.06 4.66
C ASN A 196 -0.76 -18.19 3.38
N ILE A 197 -0.04 -18.64 2.36
CA ILE A 197 0.08 -17.98 1.05
C ILE A 197 -0.23 -19.01 -0.02
N ASN A 198 -1.13 -18.70 -0.96
CA ASN A 198 -1.51 -19.58 -2.08
C ASN A 198 -1.85 -21.02 -1.65
N GLY A 199 -2.45 -21.20 -0.46
CA GLY A 199 -2.86 -22.50 0.06
C GLY A 199 -1.74 -23.30 0.73
N GLU A 200 -0.51 -22.78 0.88
CA GLU A 200 0.57 -23.41 1.64
C GLU A 200 0.94 -22.61 2.90
N ASP A 201 1.49 -23.31 3.90
CA ASP A 201 2.01 -22.66 5.10
C ASP A 201 3.10 -21.66 4.76
N LEU A 202 3.10 -20.52 5.46
CA LEU A 202 4.02 -19.42 5.21
C LEU A 202 5.50 -19.84 5.28
N SER A 203 5.81 -20.85 6.11
CA SER A 203 7.16 -21.39 6.26
C SER A 203 7.75 -21.99 4.98
N GLU A 204 6.90 -22.48 4.08
CA GLU A 204 7.34 -23.17 2.85
C GLU A 204 7.79 -22.19 1.75
N SER A 205 7.18 -21.00 1.67
CA SER A 205 7.55 -19.97 0.70
C SER A 205 8.29 -18.80 1.34
N VAL A 206 7.63 -18.05 2.20
CA VAL A 206 8.13 -16.77 2.72
C VAL A 206 9.13 -16.96 3.86
N GLY A 207 8.96 -18.03 4.63
CA GLY A 207 9.69 -18.30 5.86
C GLY A 207 9.10 -17.58 7.07
N GLY A 208 9.39 -18.11 8.26
CA GLY A 208 8.78 -17.68 9.52
C GLY A 208 7.45 -18.37 9.79
N THR A 209 6.77 -17.93 10.84
CA THR A 209 5.50 -18.46 11.33
C THR A 209 4.31 -17.58 10.90
N ASN A 210 4.48 -16.26 10.90
CA ASN A 210 3.49 -15.32 10.38
C ASN A 210 4.14 -14.11 9.71
N GLN A 211 3.37 -13.32 8.96
CA GLN A 211 3.82 -12.08 8.34
C GLN A 211 2.68 -11.06 8.24
N LEU A 212 3.00 -9.80 8.50
CA LEU A 212 2.12 -8.68 8.19
C LEU A 212 1.99 -8.48 6.67
N TRP A 213 0.77 -8.44 6.16
CA TRP A 213 0.45 -8.02 4.80
C TRP A 213 -0.54 -6.87 4.82
N ILE A 214 -0.28 -5.83 4.03
CA ILE A 214 -1.15 -4.65 3.95
C ILE A 214 -1.35 -4.27 2.49
N ASP A 215 -2.61 -4.25 2.06
CA ASP A 215 -2.93 -3.95 0.67
C ASP A 215 -2.51 -2.51 0.28
N GLY A 216 -1.81 -2.40 -0.85
CA GLY A 216 -1.27 -1.14 -1.38
C GLY A 216 -0.05 -0.57 -0.65
N ALA A 217 0.50 -1.27 0.35
CA ALA A 217 1.73 -0.85 1.03
C ALA A 217 2.98 -1.52 0.45
N ALA A 218 4.14 -0.87 0.60
CA ALA A 218 5.42 -1.45 0.19
C ALA A 218 5.84 -2.58 1.15
N ALA A 219 6.51 -3.61 0.61
CA ALA A 219 6.93 -4.80 1.37
C ALA A 219 7.88 -4.52 2.53
N LYS A 220 8.51 -3.33 2.59
CA LYS A 220 9.35 -2.93 3.74
C LYS A 220 8.58 -2.87 5.07
N PHE A 221 7.26 -2.73 5.02
CA PHE A 221 6.39 -2.75 6.20
C PHE A 221 5.96 -4.17 6.60
N PHE A 222 6.22 -5.19 5.78
CA PHE A 222 5.68 -6.55 5.95
C PHE A 222 6.58 -7.37 6.89
N ALA A 223 6.62 -6.92 8.15
CA ALA A 223 7.33 -7.56 9.25
C ALA A 223 6.88 -9.02 9.45
N ARG A 224 7.81 -9.90 9.82
CA ARG A 224 7.60 -11.35 9.98
C ARG A 224 7.67 -11.71 11.47
N ASN A 225 6.96 -12.76 11.87
CA ASN A 225 6.88 -13.25 13.25
C ASN A 225 6.42 -12.16 14.23
N ILE A 226 5.31 -11.50 13.93
CA ILE A 226 4.70 -10.50 14.81
C ILE A 226 4.27 -11.19 16.12
N GLU A 227 4.80 -10.70 17.24
CA GLU A 227 4.49 -11.20 18.59
C GLU A 227 3.72 -10.15 19.40
N THR A 228 3.92 -8.86 19.12
CA THR A 228 3.24 -7.78 19.85
C THR A 228 2.63 -6.76 18.89
N ILE A 229 1.41 -6.34 19.22
CA ILE A 229 0.71 -5.22 18.58
C ILE A 229 0.43 -4.19 19.68
N GLU A 230 1.08 -3.05 19.60
CA GLU A 230 0.96 -1.95 20.55
C GLU A 230 0.21 -0.80 19.90
N VAL A 231 -0.94 -0.44 20.45
CA VAL A 231 -1.73 0.72 20.02
C VAL A 231 -1.47 1.86 20.99
N PHE A 232 -1.23 3.08 20.51
CA PHE A 232 -0.89 4.21 21.38
C PHE A 232 -1.20 5.55 20.74
N ALA A 233 -1.32 6.59 21.56
CA ALA A 233 -1.30 7.98 21.13
C ALA A 233 0.16 8.44 20.93
N SER A 234 0.51 8.89 19.73
CA SER A 234 1.86 9.34 19.42
C SER A 234 2.07 10.82 19.77
N ASP A 235 3.22 11.13 20.37
CA ASP A 235 3.65 12.51 20.61
C ASP A 235 4.06 13.23 19.31
N GLU A 236 4.32 12.47 18.24
CA GLU A 236 4.79 12.96 16.94
C GLU A 236 3.93 12.38 15.82
N GLU A 237 3.80 13.12 14.70
CA GLU A 237 3.04 12.64 13.55
C GLU A 237 3.69 11.38 12.94
N VAL A 238 2.95 10.28 12.94
CA VAL A 238 3.43 9.02 12.35
C VAL A 238 3.34 9.11 10.83
N SER A 239 4.47 8.95 10.16
CA SER A 239 4.56 8.95 8.70
C SER A 239 3.62 7.90 8.07
N VAL A 240 2.78 8.35 7.13
CA VAL A 240 1.85 7.49 6.40
C VAL A 240 2.61 6.72 5.29
N PRO A 241 2.54 5.38 5.26
CA PRO A 241 3.13 4.62 4.16
C PRO A 241 2.54 5.02 2.80
N GLY A 242 3.40 5.45 1.90
CA GLY A 242 2.96 5.93 0.57
C GLY A 242 3.11 7.44 0.36
N GLU A 243 3.28 8.23 1.43
CA GLU A 243 3.38 9.69 1.37
C GLU A 243 4.80 10.23 1.59
N GLU A 244 5.76 9.33 1.74
CA GLU A 244 7.18 9.64 1.85
C GLU A 244 7.65 10.51 0.67
N THR A 245 8.32 11.63 0.98
CA THR A 245 8.93 12.47 -0.06
C THR A 245 10.15 11.73 -0.62
N PRO A 246 10.24 11.47 -1.93
CA PRO A 246 11.43 10.89 -2.54
C PRO A 246 12.66 11.76 -2.26
N GLY A 247 13.83 11.13 -2.14
CA GLY A 247 15.09 11.87 -2.18
C GLY A 247 15.29 12.56 -3.53
N ASP A 248 16.14 13.58 -3.58
CA ASP A 248 16.48 14.28 -4.82
C ASP A 248 16.97 13.29 -5.90
N GLY A 249 16.22 13.19 -7.01
CA GLY A 249 16.53 12.29 -8.12
C GLY A 249 15.94 10.87 -8.00
N GLU A 250 15.18 10.58 -6.96
CA GLU A 250 14.43 9.31 -6.84
C GLU A 250 13.04 9.43 -7.45
N TYR A 251 12.68 8.46 -8.29
CA TYR A 251 11.31 8.28 -8.76
C TYR A 251 10.56 7.36 -7.80
N VAL A 252 9.45 7.84 -7.24
CA VAL A 252 8.53 7.01 -6.47
C VAL A 252 7.63 6.27 -7.47
N ASN A 253 7.99 5.03 -7.80
CA ASN A 253 7.16 4.18 -8.64
C ASN A 253 5.98 3.63 -7.80
N ARG A 254 4.87 4.40 -7.76
CA ARG A 254 3.62 4.04 -7.07
C ARG A 254 2.42 4.31 -7.99
N PRO A 255 1.65 3.28 -8.43
CA PRO A 255 1.91 1.85 -8.27
C PRO A 255 3.12 1.39 -9.09
N ASN A 256 3.84 0.39 -8.59
CA ASN A 256 4.98 -0.18 -9.29
C ASN A 256 4.49 -1.18 -10.35
N VAL A 257 4.96 -1.05 -11.58
CA VAL A 257 4.60 -1.91 -12.71
C VAL A 257 5.89 -2.43 -13.34
N GLY A 258 5.87 -3.70 -13.77
CA GLY A 258 6.95 -4.25 -14.57
C GLY A 258 6.46 -5.00 -15.80
N VAL A 259 7.19 -4.86 -16.91
CA VAL A 259 6.90 -5.57 -18.15
C VAL A 259 7.43 -7.01 -18.08
N LEU A 260 6.51 -7.97 -18.00
CA LEU A 260 6.85 -9.40 -17.93
C LEU A 260 7.20 -10.01 -19.30
N ALA A 261 6.68 -9.44 -20.39
CA ALA A 261 6.98 -9.84 -21.75
C ALA A 261 6.76 -8.66 -22.71
N ALA A 262 7.67 -8.50 -23.67
CA ALA A 262 7.50 -7.66 -24.84
C ALA A 262 7.74 -8.55 -26.08
N SER A 263 6.77 -8.57 -27.00
CA SER A 263 6.81 -9.36 -28.23
C SER A 263 6.63 -8.47 -29.45
#